data_AF-A0AAX1MI74-F1
#
_entry.id   AF-A0AAX1MI74-F1
#
_cell.length_a   1.000
_cell.length_b   1.000
_cell.length_c   1.000
_cell.angle_alpha   90.00
_cell.angle_beta   90.00
_cell.angle_gamma   90.00
#
_symmetry.space_group_name_H-M   'P 1'
#
loop_
_entity.id
_entity.type
_entity.pdbx_description
1 polymer ?
#
loop_
_entity_poly.entity_id
_entity_poly.type
_entity_poly.pdbx_seq_one_letter_code
_entity_poly.pdbx_strand_id
1 'polypeptide(L)'
;MGQHDTQQVCLNGHQITDSYYRSPEFRRKFCPQCGAQTIYKCASCNHEIKGDYHVEGVFAVGFKTPVPSHCENCGSTFPWTSAKLKLAKKHTEKSEIDYFSLVELICSRFHLVAKQLKTRHSDRESLHINDEYDAQDLLHSLLHIYFDDIRPEEWTPSYAGGCSRVDFLLKDEKIIIEVKKTRQTLKAKNVGEELIIDSQRYRTHPDCKKLLCFIYDPDGWISNPRGLENDLNKKDDDFEIKVLIVPKGH
;
A
#
# COMPACT_ATOMS: atom_id res chain seq x y z
N MET A 1 25.93 -49.20 -18.27
CA MET A 1 26.24 -47.97 -17.50
C MET A 1 25.24 -46.91 -17.96
N GLY A 2 24.55 -46.21 -17.06
CA GLY A 2 23.58 -45.20 -17.48
C GLY A 2 24.21 -43.83 -17.60
N GLN A 3 23.67 -42.99 -18.49
CA GLN A 3 24.15 -41.63 -18.74
C GLN A 3 22.98 -40.66 -18.85
N HIS A 4 23.21 -39.41 -18.45
CA HIS A 4 22.28 -38.33 -18.69
C HIS A 4 22.45 -37.78 -20.12
N ASP A 5 21.34 -37.55 -20.80
CA ASP A 5 21.31 -36.66 -21.97
C ASP A 5 21.20 -35.20 -21.50
N THR A 6 21.09 -34.27 -22.44
CA THR A 6 20.85 -32.85 -22.20
C THR A 6 19.40 -32.51 -22.48
N GLN A 7 18.81 -31.64 -21.67
CA GLN A 7 17.49 -31.07 -21.95
C GLN A 7 17.58 -29.69 -22.61
N GLN A 8 16.60 -29.40 -23.46
CA GLN A 8 16.37 -28.10 -24.05
C GLN A 8 15.12 -27.46 -23.45
N VAL A 9 15.26 -26.25 -22.93
CA VAL A 9 14.21 -25.52 -22.22
C VAL A 9 14.11 -24.10 -22.77
N CYS A 10 12.89 -23.55 -22.85
CA CYS A 10 12.71 -22.15 -23.25
C CYS A 10 13.04 -21.18 -22.11
N LEU A 11 13.31 -19.90 -22.44
CA LEU A 11 13.60 -18.86 -21.44
C LEU A 11 12.45 -18.64 -20.42
N ASN A 12 11.23 -19.12 -20.74
CA ASN A 12 10.07 -19.09 -19.84
C ASN A 12 9.86 -20.41 -19.06
N GLY A 13 10.70 -21.44 -19.26
CA GLY A 13 10.71 -22.65 -18.44
C GLY A 13 9.93 -23.85 -19.00
N HIS A 14 9.42 -23.76 -20.23
CA HIS A 14 8.81 -24.92 -20.90
C HIS A 14 9.89 -25.84 -21.46
N GLN A 15 9.89 -27.10 -21.03
CA GLN A 15 10.76 -28.14 -21.58
C GLN A 15 10.33 -28.47 -23.02
N ILE A 16 11.30 -28.48 -23.93
CA ILE A 16 11.10 -28.80 -25.35
C ILE A 16 11.40 -30.27 -25.60
N THR A 17 12.53 -30.73 -25.07
CA THR A 17 12.96 -32.12 -25.08
C THR A 17 13.92 -32.31 -23.90
N ASP A 18 13.92 -33.48 -23.29
CA ASP A 18 14.89 -33.91 -22.29
C ASP A 18 16.00 -34.81 -22.86
N SER A 19 15.95 -35.07 -24.17
CA SER A 19 16.87 -35.95 -24.92
C SER A 19 17.46 -35.22 -26.13
N TYR A 20 18.19 -34.13 -25.88
CA TYR A 20 18.71 -33.24 -26.92
C TYR A 20 19.60 -33.99 -27.92
N TYR A 21 20.50 -34.86 -27.46
CA TYR A 21 21.40 -35.59 -28.36
C TYR A 21 20.77 -36.82 -28.99
N ARG A 22 19.98 -37.59 -28.23
CA ARG A 22 19.34 -38.81 -28.73
C ARG A 22 18.19 -38.55 -29.70
N SER A 23 17.46 -37.46 -29.54
CA SER A 23 16.28 -37.15 -30.34
C SER A 23 16.34 -35.73 -30.95
N PRO A 24 17.25 -35.51 -31.91
CA PRO A 24 17.46 -34.21 -32.54
C PRO A 24 16.22 -33.65 -33.26
N GLU A 25 15.30 -34.50 -33.69
CA GLU A 25 14.04 -34.17 -34.36
C GLU A 25 13.08 -33.34 -33.51
N PHE A 26 13.21 -33.40 -32.17
CA PHE A 26 12.37 -32.61 -31.25
C PHE A 26 12.98 -31.26 -30.88
N ARG A 27 14.21 -30.97 -31.32
CA ARG A 27 14.86 -29.68 -31.04
C ARG A 27 14.11 -28.55 -31.72
N ARG A 28 13.95 -27.43 -31.02
CA ARG A 28 13.30 -26.23 -31.57
C ARG A 28 14.16 -25.01 -31.27
N LYS A 29 14.15 -24.00 -32.14
CA LYS A 29 14.81 -22.71 -31.85
C LYS A 29 13.95 -21.82 -30.93
N PHE A 30 12.63 -21.98 -31.02
CA PHE A 30 11.63 -21.23 -30.28
C PHE A 30 10.57 -22.17 -29.68
N CYS A 31 10.03 -21.78 -28.55
CA CYS A 31 9.00 -22.53 -27.85
C CYS A 31 7.65 -22.44 -28.58
N PRO A 32 6.96 -23.57 -28.85
CA PRO A 32 5.64 -23.55 -29.47
C PRO A 32 4.54 -22.99 -28.56
N GLN A 33 4.73 -23.01 -27.23
CA GLN A 33 3.72 -22.57 -26.27
C GLN A 33 3.76 -21.06 -26.01
N CYS A 34 4.95 -20.45 -26.04
CA CYS A 34 5.12 -19.03 -25.64
C CYS A 34 6.02 -18.20 -26.56
N GLY A 35 6.54 -18.77 -27.65
CA GLY A 35 7.41 -18.06 -28.61
C GLY A 35 8.82 -17.74 -28.12
N ALA A 36 9.15 -17.98 -26.85
CA ALA A 36 10.47 -17.66 -26.30
C ALA A 36 11.59 -18.51 -26.92
N GLN A 37 12.78 -17.92 -27.02
CA GLN A 37 13.98 -18.64 -27.44
C GLN A 37 14.30 -19.81 -26.50
N THR A 38 14.91 -20.85 -27.04
CA THR A 38 15.31 -22.05 -26.30
C THR A 38 16.80 -22.11 -26.03
N ILE A 39 17.18 -22.65 -24.88
CA ILE A 39 18.56 -22.91 -24.48
C ILE A 39 18.69 -24.36 -24.02
N TYR A 40 19.86 -24.95 -24.24
CA TYR A 40 20.25 -26.28 -23.75
C TYR A 40 21.54 -26.23 -22.93
N LYS A 41 22.11 -25.02 -22.80
CA LYS A 41 23.31 -24.69 -22.03
C LYS A 41 23.01 -23.53 -21.10
N CYS A 42 23.66 -23.51 -19.95
CA CYS A 42 23.62 -22.41 -19.01
C CYS A 42 24.18 -21.14 -19.64
N ALA A 43 23.44 -20.04 -19.59
CA ALA A 43 23.89 -18.76 -20.12
C ALA A 43 25.13 -18.20 -19.40
N SER A 44 25.38 -18.62 -18.16
CA SER A 44 26.48 -18.11 -17.31
C SER A 44 27.78 -18.89 -17.50
N CYS A 45 27.72 -20.22 -17.62
CA CYS A 45 28.90 -21.09 -17.62
C CYS A 45 28.96 -22.08 -18.80
N ASN A 46 28.00 -22.02 -19.72
CA ASN A 46 27.87 -22.94 -20.87
C ASN A 46 27.72 -24.44 -20.55
N HIS A 47 27.60 -24.81 -19.26
CA HIS A 47 27.31 -26.18 -18.85
C HIS A 47 25.95 -26.64 -19.38
N GLU A 48 25.88 -27.87 -19.87
CA GLU A 48 24.67 -28.43 -20.45
C GLU A 48 23.60 -28.65 -19.37
N ILE A 49 22.34 -28.42 -19.74
CA ILE A 49 21.23 -28.57 -18.79
C ILE A 49 20.93 -30.07 -18.70
N LYS A 50 21.15 -30.65 -17.52
CA LYS A 50 20.96 -32.08 -17.25
C LYS A 50 19.59 -32.59 -17.68
N GLY A 51 19.54 -33.50 -18.64
CA GLY A 51 18.33 -34.11 -19.19
C GLY A 51 18.05 -35.51 -18.67
N ASP A 52 17.32 -36.29 -19.48
CA ASP A 52 16.83 -37.62 -19.13
C ASP A 52 17.98 -38.61 -18.86
N TYR A 53 17.76 -39.52 -17.91
CA TYR A 53 18.72 -40.56 -17.57
C TYR A 53 18.37 -41.86 -18.28
N HIS A 54 19.32 -42.38 -19.06
CA HIS A 54 19.08 -43.57 -19.85
C HIS A 54 20.09 -44.67 -19.56
N VAL A 55 19.59 -45.90 -19.51
CA VAL A 55 20.37 -47.13 -19.44
C VAL A 55 20.07 -47.94 -20.70
N GLU A 56 21.11 -48.34 -21.41
CA GLU A 56 20.98 -49.16 -22.61
C GLU A 56 20.19 -50.45 -22.31
N GLY A 57 19.18 -50.73 -23.15
CA GLY A 57 18.31 -51.90 -23.01
C GLY A 57 17.16 -51.75 -22.00
N VAL A 58 17.02 -50.61 -21.31
CA VAL A 58 15.96 -50.37 -20.31
C VAL A 58 15.01 -49.28 -20.79
N PHE A 59 13.73 -49.62 -20.95
CA PHE A 59 12.66 -48.67 -21.25
C PHE A 59 11.92 -48.30 -19.98
N ALA A 60 12.16 -47.10 -19.46
CA ALA A 60 11.41 -46.54 -18.34
C ALA A 60 10.29 -45.62 -18.87
N VAL A 61 9.04 -45.92 -18.52
CA VAL A 61 7.86 -45.14 -18.94
C VAL A 61 7.28 -44.42 -17.73
N GLY A 62 6.96 -43.14 -17.88
CA GLY A 62 6.22 -42.37 -16.87
C GLY A 62 7.06 -41.45 -15.96
N PHE A 63 8.40 -41.50 -16.04
CA PHE A 63 9.25 -40.54 -15.34
C PHE A 63 9.40 -39.27 -16.17
N LYS A 64 9.15 -38.10 -15.56
CA LYS A 64 9.34 -36.80 -16.19
C LYS A 64 10.63 -36.16 -15.68
N THR A 65 11.50 -35.76 -16.59
CA THR A 65 12.70 -34.99 -16.26
C THR A 65 12.32 -33.59 -15.78
N PRO A 66 12.62 -33.20 -14.52
CA PRO A 66 12.27 -31.87 -14.05
C PRO A 66 13.14 -30.79 -14.70
N VAL A 67 12.56 -29.61 -14.94
CA VAL A 67 13.30 -28.43 -15.35
C VAL A 67 14.02 -27.83 -14.13
N PRO A 68 15.36 -27.73 -14.11
CA PRO A 68 16.10 -27.27 -12.94
C PRO A 68 15.88 -25.78 -12.67
N SER A 69 15.94 -25.39 -11.40
CA SER A 69 15.83 -23.98 -10.99
C SER A 69 17.17 -23.23 -11.06
N HIS A 70 18.27 -23.95 -10.81
CA HIS A 70 19.64 -23.45 -10.77
C HIS A 70 20.57 -24.36 -11.58
N CYS A 71 21.67 -23.80 -12.09
CA CYS A 71 22.71 -24.60 -12.74
C CYS A 71 23.47 -25.43 -11.70
N GLU A 72 23.61 -26.73 -11.94
CA GLU A 72 24.36 -27.63 -11.05
C GLU A 72 25.88 -27.36 -11.03
N ASN A 73 26.43 -26.74 -12.08
CA ASN A 73 27.86 -26.45 -12.18
C ASN A 73 28.25 -25.12 -11.53
N CYS A 74 27.53 -24.03 -11.84
CA CYS A 74 27.90 -22.68 -11.35
C CYS A 74 26.92 -22.07 -10.34
N GLY A 75 25.81 -22.73 -10.02
CA GLY A 75 24.81 -22.25 -9.07
C GLY A 75 23.93 -21.09 -9.56
N SER A 76 24.16 -20.54 -10.75
CA SER A 76 23.37 -19.40 -11.25
C SER A 76 21.90 -19.80 -11.45
N THR A 77 20.98 -18.89 -11.14
CA THR A 77 19.55 -19.08 -11.42
C THR A 77 19.28 -19.07 -12.91
N PHE A 78 18.42 -19.99 -13.38
CA PHE A 78 17.98 -19.96 -14.77
C PHE A 78 16.96 -18.84 -15.02
N PRO A 79 16.85 -18.34 -16.27
CA PRO A 79 15.97 -17.22 -16.60
C PRO A 79 14.51 -17.40 -16.18
N TRP A 80 13.96 -18.60 -16.33
CA TRP A 80 12.57 -18.91 -15.92
C TRP A 80 12.38 -18.87 -14.40
N THR A 81 13.40 -19.25 -13.64
CA THR A 81 13.40 -19.14 -12.17
C THR A 81 13.41 -17.68 -11.76
N SER A 82 14.32 -16.88 -12.34
CA SER A 82 14.41 -15.45 -12.07
C SER A 82 13.11 -14.72 -12.46
N ALA A 83 12.50 -15.08 -13.59
CA ALA A 83 11.21 -14.55 -14.02
C ALA A 83 10.08 -14.91 -13.04
N LYS A 84 10.01 -16.18 -12.61
CA LYS A 84 9.02 -16.62 -11.61
C LYS A 84 9.20 -15.91 -10.27
N LEU A 85 10.45 -15.68 -9.83
CA LEU A 85 10.77 -14.92 -8.62
C LEU A 85 10.38 -13.44 -8.75
N LYS A 86 10.62 -12.80 -9.90
CA LYS A 86 10.17 -11.43 -10.17
C LYS A 86 8.65 -11.31 -10.13
N LEU A 87 7.94 -12.29 -10.72
CA LEU A 87 6.49 -12.32 -10.74
C LEU A 87 5.91 -12.55 -9.33
N ALA A 88 6.53 -13.45 -8.55
CA ALA A 88 6.17 -13.68 -7.15
C ALA A 88 6.36 -12.42 -6.31
N LYS A 89 7.50 -11.72 -6.44
CA LYS A 89 7.75 -10.44 -5.75
C LYS A 89 6.73 -9.36 -6.12
N LYS A 90 6.37 -9.26 -7.40
CA LYS A 90 5.35 -8.30 -7.87
C LYS A 90 3.94 -8.59 -7.30
N HIS A 91 3.64 -9.84 -6.96
CA HIS A 91 2.37 -10.21 -6.33
C HIS A 91 2.35 -10.06 -4.80
N THR A 92 3.51 -10.13 -4.13
CA THR A 92 3.64 -9.81 -2.71
C THR A 92 3.70 -8.30 -2.45
N GLU A 93 4.08 -7.50 -3.43
CA GLU A 93 3.77 -6.05 -3.50
C GLU A 93 2.28 -5.83 -3.83
N LYS A 94 1.37 -6.50 -3.10
CA LYS A 94 0.04 -5.92 -2.91
C LYS A 94 0.29 -4.58 -2.25
N SER A 95 -0.04 -3.49 -2.94
CA SER A 95 0.02 -2.13 -2.42
C SER A 95 -0.52 -2.13 -0.99
N GLU A 96 0.33 -1.90 0.01
CA GLU A 96 -0.17 -1.50 1.33
C GLU A 96 -1.11 -0.33 1.07
N ILE A 97 -2.37 -0.48 1.48
CA ILE A 97 -3.32 0.62 1.39
C ILE A 97 -2.73 1.71 2.29
N ASP A 98 -2.35 2.84 1.69
CA ASP A 98 -1.91 3.99 2.48
C ASP A 98 -3.14 4.62 3.14
N TYR A 99 -3.47 4.09 4.32
CA TYR A 99 -4.59 4.52 5.12
C TYR A 99 -4.53 6.01 5.47
N PHE A 100 -3.32 6.58 5.58
CA PHE A 100 -3.19 8.02 5.84
C PHE A 100 -3.65 8.85 4.65
N SER A 101 -3.24 8.46 3.44
CA SER A 101 -3.74 9.04 2.19
C SER A 101 -5.27 8.88 2.03
N LEU A 102 -5.86 7.81 2.57
CA LEU A 102 -7.33 7.65 2.58
C LEU A 102 -8.01 8.66 3.51
N VAL A 103 -7.48 8.89 4.72
CA VAL A 103 -8.01 9.94 5.61
C VAL A 103 -7.90 11.31 4.94
N GLU A 104 -6.74 11.64 4.35
CA GLU A 104 -6.57 12.88 3.57
C GLU A 104 -7.61 13.03 2.46
N LEU A 105 -7.89 11.94 1.73
CA LEU A 105 -8.90 11.92 0.69
C LEU A 105 -10.30 12.19 1.24
N ILE A 106 -10.70 11.50 2.32
CA ILE A 106 -12.00 11.69 2.98
C ILE A 106 -12.16 13.16 3.40
N CYS A 107 -11.19 13.69 4.13
CA CYS A 107 -11.20 15.07 4.60
C CYS A 107 -11.23 16.07 3.44
N SER A 108 -10.46 15.85 2.37
CA SER A 108 -10.46 16.74 1.19
C SER A 108 -11.81 16.80 0.46
N ARG A 109 -12.62 15.73 0.56
CA ARG A 109 -13.95 15.62 -0.05
C ARG A 109 -15.07 15.98 0.91
N PHE A 110 -14.77 16.19 2.19
CA PHE A 110 -15.74 16.47 3.24
C PHE A 110 -16.71 17.61 2.87
N HIS A 111 -16.20 18.74 2.40
CA HIS A 111 -17.06 19.88 2.05
C HIS A 111 -18.01 19.58 0.86
N LEU A 112 -17.62 18.72 -0.07
CA LEU A 112 -18.49 18.28 -1.15
C LEU A 112 -19.64 17.42 -0.62
N VAL A 113 -19.34 16.50 0.30
CA VAL A 113 -20.36 15.69 0.99
C VAL A 113 -21.30 16.59 1.79
N ALA A 114 -20.75 17.51 2.59
CA ALA A 114 -21.53 18.47 3.36
C ALA A 114 -22.47 19.32 2.49
N LYS A 115 -22.00 19.78 1.32
CA LYS A 115 -22.84 20.49 0.34
C LYS A 115 -23.91 19.59 -0.26
N GLN A 116 -23.58 18.35 -0.60
CA GLN A 116 -24.54 17.39 -1.15
C GLN A 116 -25.67 17.10 -0.15
N LEU A 117 -25.35 16.99 1.15
CA LEU A 117 -26.37 16.78 2.18
C LEU A 117 -27.39 17.92 2.24
N LYS A 118 -27.01 19.16 1.91
CA LYS A 118 -27.95 20.29 1.82
C LYS A 118 -28.93 20.18 0.64
N THR A 119 -28.63 19.38 -0.38
CA THR A 119 -29.49 19.19 -1.55
C THR A 119 -30.41 17.98 -1.34
N ARG A 120 -31.57 18.23 -0.73
CA ARG A 120 -32.53 17.19 -0.34
C ARG A 120 -33.72 17.14 -1.29
N HIS A 121 -34.35 15.98 -1.38
CA HIS A 121 -35.62 15.84 -2.09
C HIS A 121 -36.73 16.53 -1.29
N SER A 122 -37.37 17.55 -1.88
CA SER A 122 -38.40 18.37 -1.24
C SER A 122 -37.86 19.05 0.03
N ASP A 123 -38.73 19.43 0.97
CA ASP A 123 -38.40 20.19 2.19
C ASP A 123 -37.93 19.30 3.35
N ARG A 124 -37.17 18.24 3.07
CA ARG A 124 -36.67 17.33 4.12
C ARG A 124 -35.51 17.95 4.87
N GLU A 125 -35.53 17.79 6.19
CA GLU A 125 -34.41 18.15 7.07
C GLU A 125 -33.14 17.39 6.71
N SER A 126 -31.99 18.04 6.93
CA SER A 126 -30.65 17.52 6.71
C SER A 126 -29.81 17.67 7.96
N LEU A 127 -28.67 16.97 8.02
CA LEU A 127 -27.60 17.29 8.96
C LEU A 127 -27.08 18.71 8.68
N HIS A 128 -27.12 19.58 9.68
CA HIS A 128 -26.55 20.92 9.65
C HIS A 128 -25.21 20.91 10.38
N ILE A 129 -24.15 21.40 9.73
CA ILE A 129 -22.82 21.46 10.33
C ILE A 129 -22.61 22.86 10.91
N ASN A 130 -23.01 23.05 12.16
CA ASN A 130 -22.96 24.34 12.85
C ASN A 130 -21.66 24.49 13.63
N ASP A 131 -21.22 23.41 14.28
CA ASP A 131 -20.02 23.39 15.13
C ASP A 131 -19.08 22.20 14.82
N GLU A 132 -18.12 21.99 15.71
CA GLU A 132 -17.09 20.96 15.61
C GLU A 132 -17.67 19.56 15.82
N TYR A 133 -18.65 19.40 16.70
CA TYR A 133 -19.29 18.10 16.97
C TYR A 133 -20.11 17.65 15.77
N ASP A 134 -20.86 18.55 15.12
CA ASP A 134 -21.57 18.22 13.88
C ASP A 134 -20.59 17.79 12.76
N ALA A 135 -19.40 18.40 12.73
CA ALA A 135 -18.36 18.04 11.77
C ALA A 135 -17.73 16.68 12.09
N GLN A 136 -17.52 16.38 13.37
CA GLN A 136 -17.07 15.09 13.87
C GLN A 136 -18.07 13.99 13.51
N ASP A 137 -19.38 14.19 13.72
CA ASP A 137 -20.41 13.21 13.40
C ASP A 137 -20.41 12.82 11.92
N LEU A 138 -20.34 13.82 11.03
CA LEU A 138 -20.25 13.55 9.60
C LEU A 138 -18.93 12.83 9.25
N LEU A 139 -17.81 13.28 9.81
CA LEU A 139 -16.51 12.67 9.51
C LEU A 139 -16.46 11.21 9.98
N HIS A 140 -16.97 10.93 11.18
CA HIS A 140 -17.05 9.58 11.73
C HIS A 140 -17.81 8.64 10.80
N SER A 141 -18.96 9.10 10.27
CA SER A 141 -19.74 8.30 9.31
C SER A 141 -18.97 7.98 8.02
N LEU A 142 -18.08 8.88 7.58
CA LEU A 142 -17.25 8.67 6.39
C LEU A 142 -16.05 7.75 6.65
N LEU A 143 -15.51 7.77 7.88
CA LEU A 143 -14.41 6.89 8.28
C LEU A 143 -14.84 5.42 8.30
N HIS A 144 -16.08 5.11 8.67
CA HIS A 144 -16.63 3.74 8.63
C HIS A 144 -16.61 3.08 7.24
N ILE A 145 -16.34 3.82 6.17
CA ILE A 145 -16.19 3.26 4.82
C ILE A 145 -14.90 2.40 4.72
N TYR A 146 -13.84 2.76 5.46
CA TYR A 146 -12.50 2.18 5.28
C TYR A 146 -11.86 1.65 6.57
N PHE A 147 -12.41 1.99 7.75
CA PHE A 147 -11.79 1.70 9.04
C PHE A 147 -12.73 0.90 9.95
N ASP A 148 -12.20 -0.14 10.57
CA ASP A 148 -12.95 -1.05 11.45
C ASP A 148 -12.86 -0.65 12.94
N ASP A 149 -11.65 -0.38 13.49
CA ASP A 149 -11.44 0.07 14.89
C ASP A 149 -11.24 1.60 14.97
N ILE A 150 -12.37 2.32 14.96
CA ILE A 150 -12.45 3.76 15.20
C ILE A 150 -12.86 4.00 16.65
N ARG A 151 -12.00 4.66 17.44
CA ARG A 151 -12.27 5.00 18.84
C ARG A 151 -12.54 6.49 18.98
N PRO A 152 -13.81 6.89 19.17
CA PRO A 152 -14.13 8.28 19.47
C PRO A 152 -13.76 8.60 20.92
N GLU A 153 -13.35 9.83 21.17
CA GLU A 153 -13.17 10.38 22.52
C GLU A 153 -12.16 9.61 23.42
N GLU A 154 -11.11 9.00 22.84
CA GLU A 154 -10.09 8.25 23.58
C GLU A 154 -9.19 9.21 24.40
N TRP A 155 -8.84 8.83 25.63
CA TRP A 155 -7.96 9.63 26.49
C TRP A 155 -6.48 9.33 26.25
N THR A 156 -5.67 10.39 26.15
CA THR A 156 -4.22 10.26 26.11
C THR A 156 -3.61 9.98 27.47
N PRO A 157 -2.43 9.33 27.51
CA PRO A 157 -1.59 9.32 28.71
C PRO A 157 -1.34 10.74 29.21
N SER A 158 -1.07 10.86 30.52
CA SER A 158 -0.75 12.15 31.13
C SER A 158 0.55 12.71 30.54
N TYR A 159 0.47 13.91 29.97
CA TYR A 159 1.61 14.68 29.51
C TYR A 159 1.65 16.02 30.24
N ALA A 160 2.80 16.36 30.83
CA ALA A 160 2.99 17.59 31.62
C ALA A 160 1.88 17.83 32.68
N GLY A 161 1.33 16.76 33.26
CA GLY A 161 0.29 16.81 34.29
C GLY A 161 -1.15 16.91 33.77
N GLY A 162 -1.39 16.83 32.45
CA GLY A 162 -2.74 16.84 31.85
C GLY A 162 -2.99 15.62 30.96
N CYS A 163 -4.23 15.11 30.95
CA CYS A 163 -4.71 14.17 29.94
C CYS A 163 -5.56 14.95 28.93
N SER A 164 -5.46 14.62 27.65
CA SER A 164 -6.33 15.19 26.61
C SER A 164 -7.13 14.10 25.96
N ARG A 165 -8.34 14.45 25.55
CA ARG A 165 -9.22 13.57 24.83
C ARG A 165 -9.03 13.85 23.35
N VAL A 166 -8.80 12.81 22.55
CA VAL A 166 -8.68 12.94 21.09
C VAL A 166 -10.05 12.74 20.47
N ASP A 167 -10.29 13.35 19.31
CA ASP A 167 -11.59 13.19 18.63
C ASP A 167 -11.76 11.77 18.08
N PHE A 168 -10.79 11.29 17.30
CA PHE A 168 -10.76 9.91 16.80
C PHE A 168 -9.36 9.30 16.86
N LEU A 169 -9.29 8.04 17.30
CA LEU A 169 -8.13 7.18 17.14
C LEU A 169 -8.50 6.02 16.20
N LEU A 170 -7.83 5.94 15.04
CA LEU A 170 -7.83 4.77 14.17
C LEU A 170 -6.75 3.82 14.68
N LYS A 171 -7.18 2.80 15.46
CA LYS A 171 -6.28 2.06 16.35
C LYS A 171 -5.24 1.24 15.59
N ASP A 172 -5.68 0.49 14.58
CA ASP A 172 -4.84 -0.43 13.83
C ASP A 172 -3.84 0.33 12.95
N GLU A 173 -4.25 1.48 12.43
CA GLU A 173 -3.46 2.36 11.57
C GLU A 173 -2.56 3.32 12.37
N LYS A 174 -2.78 3.44 13.68
CA LYS A 174 -2.09 4.36 14.59
C LYS A 174 -2.18 5.83 14.12
N ILE A 175 -3.36 6.21 13.63
CA ILE A 175 -3.69 7.55 13.16
C ILE A 175 -4.62 8.21 14.16
N ILE A 176 -4.24 9.37 14.67
CA ILE A 176 -5.15 10.26 15.40
C ILE A 176 -5.69 11.31 14.44
N ILE A 177 -6.99 11.58 14.53
CA ILE A 177 -7.64 12.66 13.80
C ILE A 177 -8.15 13.67 14.82
N GLU A 178 -7.75 14.92 14.65
CA GLU A 178 -8.24 16.07 15.41
C GLU A 178 -9.10 16.93 14.48
N VAL A 179 -10.31 17.28 14.89
CA VAL A 179 -11.27 18.04 14.09
C VAL A 179 -11.42 19.43 14.69
N LYS A 180 -11.37 20.47 13.86
CA LYS A 180 -11.79 21.81 14.26
C LYS A 180 -12.73 22.38 13.22
N LYS A 181 -13.77 23.08 13.66
CA LYS A 181 -14.56 23.96 12.78
C LYS A 181 -14.26 25.41 13.12
N THR A 182 -13.83 26.18 12.14
CA THR A 182 -13.56 27.60 12.34
C THR A 182 -14.84 28.37 12.64
N ARG A 183 -14.66 29.49 13.34
CA ARG A 183 -15.72 30.43 13.70
C ARG A 183 -15.10 31.78 14.00
N GLN A 184 -15.93 32.78 14.28
CA GLN A 184 -15.49 34.14 14.57
C GLN A 184 -14.41 34.23 15.67
N THR A 185 -14.44 33.32 16.66
CA THR A 185 -13.48 33.26 17.78
C THR A 185 -12.32 32.29 17.57
N LEU A 186 -12.36 31.44 16.54
CA LEU A 186 -11.36 30.42 16.26
C LEU A 186 -10.84 30.59 14.82
N LYS A 187 -9.87 31.50 14.67
CA LYS A 187 -9.22 31.86 13.40
C LYS A 187 -7.82 31.26 13.32
N ALA A 188 -7.10 31.54 12.22
CA ALA A 188 -5.76 31.02 11.93
C ALA A 188 -4.79 30.99 13.13
N LYS A 189 -4.68 32.10 13.88
CA LYS A 189 -3.79 32.19 15.04
C LYS A 189 -4.21 31.21 16.14
N ASN A 190 -5.48 31.22 16.52
CA ASN A 190 -6.02 30.36 17.57
C ASN A 190 -5.91 28.89 17.20
N VAL A 191 -6.25 28.54 15.95
CA VAL A 191 -6.08 27.18 15.42
C VAL A 191 -4.62 26.75 15.52
N GLY A 192 -3.67 27.59 15.09
CA GLY A 192 -2.25 27.26 15.18
C GLY A 192 -1.77 27.03 16.62
N GLU A 193 -2.19 27.88 17.56
CA GLU A 193 -1.83 27.75 18.98
C GLU A 193 -2.37 26.46 19.61
N GLU A 194 -3.65 26.12 19.34
CA GLU A 194 -4.27 24.88 19.82
C GLU A 194 -3.57 23.64 19.24
N LEU A 195 -3.39 23.58 17.91
CA LEU A 195 -2.79 22.43 17.23
C LEU A 195 -1.34 22.16 17.67
N ILE A 196 -0.56 23.20 18.01
CA ILE A 196 0.78 23.02 18.55
C ILE A 196 0.72 22.26 19.88
N ILE A 197 -0.20 22.62 20.77
CA ILE A 197 -0.37 21.97 22.07
C ILE A 197 -0.86 20.54 21.87
N ASP A 198 -1.86 20.35 21.01
CA ASP A 198 -2.46 19.03 20.74
C ASP A 198 -1.42 18.08 20.13
N SER A 199 -0.61 18.56 19.17
CA SER A 199 0.46 17.76 18.56
C SER A 199 1.47 17.23 19.58
N GLN A 200 1.85 18.06 20.58
CA GLN A 200 2.79 17.65 21.62
C GLN A 200 2.19 16.59 22.53
N ARG A 201 0.92 16.74 22.92
CA ARG A 201 0.22 15.78 23.77
C ARG A 201 0.02 14.46 23.04
N TYR A 202 -0.47 14.49 21.81
CA TYR A 202 -0.84 13.29 21.06
C TYR A 202 0.37 12.49 20.60
N ARG A 203 1.53 13.13 20.37
CA ARG A 203 2.79 12.43 20.09
C ARG A 203 3.21 11.46 21.20
N THR A 204 2.72 11.66 22.44
CA THR A 204 3.01 10.75 23.56
C THR A 204 2.08 9.54 23.64
N HIS A 205 1.04 9.50 22.82
CA HIS A 205 0.11 8.37 22.79
C HIS A 205 0.79 7.15 22.13
N PRO A 206 0.78 5.96 22.77
CA PRO A 206 1.52 4.79 22.28
C PRO A 206 1.07 4.29 20.90
N ASP A 207 -0.16 4.63 20.51
CA ASP A 207 -0.74 4.30 19.21
C ASP A 207 -0.93 5.54 18.31
N CYS A 208 -0.10 6.56 18.47
CA CYS A 208 -0.06 7.69 17.57
C CYS A 208 1.27 7.77 16.83
N LYS A 209 1.26 7.34 15.57
CA LYS A 209 2.36 7.55 14.62
C LYS A 209 2.08 8.67 13.64
N LYS A 210 0.80 8.92 13.35
CA LYS A 210 0.39 9.99 12.47
C LYS A 210 -0.76 10.78 13.10
N LEU A 211 -0.71 12.10 12.99
CA LEU A 211 -1.75 13.01 13.43
C LEU A 211 -2.27 13.78 12.22
N LEU A 212 -3.57 13.70 11.97
CA LEU A 212 -4.25 14.50 10.96
C LEU A 212 -5.15 15.53 11.65
N CYS A 213 -4.83 16.81 11.49
CA CYS A 213 -5.64 17.92 11.99
C CYS A 213 -6.55 18.42 10.86
N PHE A 214 -7.82 18.03 10.89
CA PHE A 214 -8.83 18.42 9.93
C PHE A 214 -9.52 19.73 10.35
N ILE A 215 -9.26 20.80 9.61
CA ILE A 215 -9.83 22.12 9.89
C ILE A 215 -10.91 22.44 8.85
N TYR A 216 -12.16 22.35 9.27
CA TYR A 216 -13.30 22.71 8.44
C TYR A 216 -13.56 24.22 8.53
N ASP A 217 -13.22 24.93 7.45
CA ASP A 217 -13.36 26.39 7.33
C ASP A 217 -14.36 26.78 6.22
N PRO A 218 -15.65 26.45 6.34
CA PRO A 218 -16.63 26.69 5.27
C PRO A 218 -16.85 28.17 4.96
N ASP A 219 -16.53 29.07 5.89
CA ASP A 219 -16.81 30.51 5.80
C ASP A 219 -15.55 31.36 5.55
N GLY A 220 -14.37 30.75 5.46
CA GLY A 220 -13.12 31.43 5.10
C GLY A 220 -12.53 32.32 6.21
N TRP A 221 -12.62 31.89 7.46
CA TRP A 221 -12.00 32.58 8.60
C TRP A 221 -10.47 32.53 8.57
N ILE A 222 -9.88 31.60 7.81
CA ILE A 222 -8.43 31.49 7.59
C ILE A 222 -8.09 32.09 6.23
N SER A 223 -7.45 33.25 6.22
CA SER A 223 -7.13 34.00 4.99
C SER A 223 -6.04 33.35 4.13
N ASN A 224 -5.05 32.69 4.74
CA ASN A 224 -4.00 31.95 4.03
C ASN A 224 -3.89 30.50 4.53
N PRO A 225 -4.82 29.62 4.11
CA PRO A 225 -4.82 28.23 4.54
C PRO A 225 -3.52 27.49 4.19
N ARG A 226 -3.01 27.70 2.97
CA ARG A 226 -1.78 27.03 2.51
C ARG A 226 -0.55 27.42 3.33
N GLY A 227 -0.46 28.69 3.75
CA GLY A 227 0.61 29.14 4.64
C GLY A 227 0.57 28.42 5.97
N LEU A 228 -0.59 28.41 6.63
CA LEU A 228 -0.77 27.75 7.92
C LEU A 228 -0.48 26.24 7.85
N GLU A 229 -0.92 25.57 6.78
CA GLU A 229 -0.60 24.15 6.55
C GLU A 229 0.91 23.93 6.41
N ASN A 230 1.59 24.73 5.61
CA ASN A 230 3.03 24.58 5.41
C ASN A 230 3.84 24.83 6.70
N ASP A 231 3.38 25.76 7.55
CA ASP A 231 4.04 26.09 8.81
C ASP A 231 3.88 24.98 9.86
N LEU A 232 2.76 24.24 9.83
CA LEU A 232 2.42 23.22 10.83
C LEU A 232 2.72 21.78 10.38
N ASN A 233 2.68 21.49 9.09
CA ASN A 233 2.96 20.17 8.54
C ASN A 233 4.42 19.78 8.79
N LYS A 234 4.64 18.62 9.43
CA LYS A 234 5.96 18.10 9.73
C LYS A 234 5.98 16.59 9.59
N LYS A 235 7.11 16.05 9.15
CA LYS A 235 7.34 14.61 9.02
C LYS A 235 8.70 14.31 9.64
N ASP A 236 8.67 13.67 10.81
CA ASP A 236 9.83 13.12 11.49
C ASP A 236 9.87 11.59 11.27
N ASP A 237 10.97 10.94 11.67
CA ASP A 237 11.14 9.49 11.49
C ASP A 237 10.05 8.67 12.22
N ASP A 238 9.62 9.13 13.41
CA ASP A 238 8.70 8.40 14.28
C ASP A 238 7.27 8.99 14.31
N PHE A 239 7.07 10.19 13.74
CA PHE A 239 5.82 10.93 13.84
C PHE A 239 5.56 11.85 12.65
N GLU A 240 4.38 11.79 12.07
CA GLU A 240 3.93 12.65 10.97
C GLU A 240 2.70 13.46 11.39
N ILE A 241 2.76 14.79 11.26
CA ILE A 241 1.60 15.67 11.45
C ILE A 241 1.20 16.31 10.12
N LYS A 242 -0.10 16.21 9.83
CA LYS A 242 -0.72 16.79 8.64
C LYS A 242 -1.92 17.63 9.04
N VAL A 243 -1.82 18.93 8.84
CA VAL A 243 -2.93 19.88 8.89
C VAL A 243 -3.56 19.98 7.50
N LEU A 244 -4.89 19.84 7.46
CA LEU A 244 -5.68 19.93 6.24
C LEU A 244 -6.88 20.84 6.46
N ILE A 245 -6.84 22.01 5.83
CA ILE A 245 -7.89 23.03 5.86
C ILE A 245 -8.77 22.88 4.62
N VAL A 246 -10.08 22.76 4.83
CA VAL A 246 -11.08 22.47 3.79
C VAL A 246 -12.32 23.33 4.00
N PRO A 247 -12.93 23.91 2.93
CA PRO A 247 -12.55 23.81 1.53
C PRO A 247 -11.27 24.59 1.17
N LYS A 248 -10.69 24.23 0.02
CA LYS A 248 -9.56 24.96 -0.58
C LYS A 248 -10.11 26.07 -1.47
N GLY A 249 -9.68 27.30 -1.23
CA GLY A 249 -10.06 28.47 -2.04
C GLY A 249 -11.37 29.08 -1.58
N HIS A 250 -11.23 30.26 -0.98
CA HIS A 250 -12.29 31.24 -0.75
C HIS A 250 -12.00 32.46 -1.62
#